data_AF-A0A9X2DGG6-F1
#
_entry.id   AF-A0A9X2DGG6-F1
#
_cell.length_a   1.000
_cell.length_b   1.000
_cell.length_c   1.000
_cell.angle_alpha   90.00
_cell.angle_beta   90.00
_cell.angle_gamma   90.00
#
_symmetry.space_group_name_H-M   'P 1'
#
loop_
_entity.id
_entity.type
_entity.pdbx_description
1 polymer ?
#
loop_
_entity_poly.entity_id
_entity_poly.type
_entity_poly.pdbx_seq_one_letter_code
_entity_poly.pdbx_strand_id
1 'polypeptide(L)'
;MAIRLRPHHLLCMLTFVGKGYSPRFTANYEVLARRLSRGETIVVVEGPDDICTPLLEDENAPHCLGESVSGRDAVALASVSGLLGRPLSVGSSIVPGASLFRTLRRHFASGRLRAACTGCEWTSLCDHVAEGGYREVRIR
;
A
#
# COMPACT_ATOMS: atom_id res chain seq x y z
N MET A 1 -4.72 1.41 -18.55
CA MET A 1 -5.33 0.61 -17.47
C MET A 1 -4.97 1.28 -16.14
N ALA A 2 -5.65 0.93 -15.05
CA ALA A 2 -5.41 1.47 -13.73
C ALA A 2 -5.14 0.32 -12.74
N ILE A 3 -4.41 0.61 -11.67
CA ILE A 3 -4.20 -0.31 -10.56
C ILE A 3 -5.20 0.03 -9.46
N ARG A 4 -5.99 -0.95 -9.04
CA ARG A 4 -6.94 -0.79 -7.95
C ARG A 4 -6.20 -1.03 -6.65
N LEU A 5 -6.19 -0.04 -5.76
CA LEU A 5 -5.61 -0.18 -4.42
C LEU A 5 -6.61 0.25 -3.35
N ARG A 6 -6.74 -0.56 -2.31
CA ARG A 6 -7.44 -0.19 -1.09
C ARG A 6 -6.57 0.75 -0.24
N PRO A 7 -7.17 1.59 0.62
CA PRO A 7 -6.45 2.70 1.23
C PRO A 7 -5.18 2.32 2.02
N HIS A 8 -5.19 1.24 2.81
CA HIS A 8 -3.98 0.89 3.56
C HIS A 8 -2.84 0.39 2.66
N HIS A 9 -3.16 -0.18 1.48
CA HIS A 9 -2.15 -0.57 0.51
C HIS A 9 -1.45 0.61 -0.16
N LEU A 10 -2.03 1.82 -0.11
CA LEU A 10 -1.32 3.06 -0.46
C LEU A 10 -0.12 3.31 0.48
N LEU A 11 -0.13 2.72 1.68
CA LEU A 11 0.98 2.76 2.64
C LEU A 11 1.90 1.55 2.48
N CYS A 12 1.35 0.34 2.37
CA CYS A 12 2.15 -0.89 2.23
C CYS A 12 3.03 -0.87 0.97
N MET A 13 2.58 -0.25 -0.12
CA MET A 13 3.37 -0.11 -1.35
C MET A 13 4.66 0.69 -1.17
N LEU A 14 4.72 1.54 -0.14
CA LEU A 14 5.90 2.39 0.09
C LEU A 14 7.12 1.58 0.50
N THR A 15 6.90 0.42 1.13
CA THR A 15 7.93 -0.44 1.76
C THR A 15 8.05 -1.82 1.11
N PHE A 16 7.41 -2.05 -0.04
CA PHE A 16 7.52 -3.35 -0.71
C PHE A 16 8.95 -3.63 -1.20
N VAL A 17 9.54 -4.71 -0.68
CA VAL A 17 10.92 -5.15 -0.96
C VAL A 17 11.02 -6.51 -1.66
N GLY A 18 9.89 -7.05 -2.15
CA GLY A 18 9.84 -8.41 -2.72
C GLY A 18 9.58 -9.50 -1.67
N LYS A 19 8.93 -9.16 -0.55
CA LYS A 19 8.47 -10.09 0.48
C LYS A 19 6.95 -10.01 0.60
N GLY A 20 6.32 -11.15 0.88
CA GLY A 20 4.88 -11.24 1.08
C GLY A 20 4.46 -12.62 1.58
N TYR A 21 3.15 -12.86 1.60
CA TYR A 21 2.53 -14.03 2.24
C TYR A 21 2.85 -15.37 1.56
N SER A 22 2.95 -15.37 0.24
CA SER A 22 3.23 -16.56 -0.56
C SER A 22 4.07 -16.20 -1.79
N PRO A 23 4.67 -17.19 -2.48
CA PRO A 23 5.33 -16.96 -3.76
C PRO A 23 4.41 -16.34 -4.81
N ARG A 24 3.14 -16.79 -4.89
CA ARG A 24 2.15 -16.26 -5.85
C ARG A 24 1.77 -14.81 -5.53
N PHE A 25 1.53 -14.51 -4.25
CA PHE A 25 1.29 -13.15 -3.78
C PHE A 25 2.47 -12.23 -4.12
N THR A 26 3.69 -12.68 -3.82
CA THR A 26 4.91 -11.90 -4.07
C THR A 26 5.12 -11.66 -5.57
N ALA A 27 4.91 -12.68 -6.41
CA ALA A 27 5.02 -12.56 -7.86
C ALA A 27 3.99 -11.57 -8.44
N ASN A 28 2.75 -11.58 -7.95
CA ASN A 28 1.74 -10.59 -8.32
C ASN A 28 2.17 -9.18 -7.92
N TYR A 29 2.61 -8.99 -6.68
CA TYR A 29 3.03 -7.68 -6.20
C TYR A 29 4.25 -7.16 -6.95
N GLU A 30 5.18 -8.01 -7.38
CA GLU A 30 6.28 -7.63 -8.28
C GLU A 30 5.78 -7.07 -9.63
N VAL A 31 4.71 -7.64 -10.20
CA VAL A 31 4.07 -7.11 -11.42
C VAL A 31 3.49 -5.72 -11.16
N LEU A 32 2.74 -5.55 -10.07
CA LEU A 32 2.13 -4.27 -9.70
C LEU A 32 3.19 -3.22 -9.37
N ALA A 33 4.28 -3.60 -8.72
CA ALA A 33 5.39 -2.70 -8.41
C ALA A 33 6.03 -2.12 -9.66
N ARG A 34 6.22 -2.94 -10.71
CA ARG A 34 6.69 -2.46 -12.02
C ARG A 34 5.71 -1.51 -12.68
N ARG A 35 4.40 -1.78 -12.59
CA ARG A 35 3.35 -0.91 -13.15
C ARG A 35 3.28 0.43 -12.42
N LEU A 36 3.31 0.42 -11.09
CA LEU A 36 3.38 1.62 -10.23
C LEU A 36 4.60 2.47 -10.54
N SER A 37 5.78 1.84 -10.69
CA SER A 37 7.03 2.54 -11.03
C SER A 37 7.02 3.16 -12.42
N ARG A 38 6.16 2.68 -13.33
CA ARG A 38 5.93 3.26 -14.65
C ARG A 38 4.86 4.37 -14.65
N GLY A 39 4.34 4.73 -13.49
CA GLY A 39 3.35 5.80 -13.37
C GLY A 39 1.91 5.37 -13.67
N GLU A 40 1.60 4.07 -13.67
CA GLU A 40 0.23 3.63 -13.92
C GLU A 40 -0.72 4.10 -12.82
N THR A 41 -1.79 4.82 -13.20
CA THR A 41 -2.74 5.45 -12.29
C THR A 41 -3.30 4.47 -11.26
N ILE A 42 -3.34 4.90 -10.01
CA ILE A 42 -4.00 4.18 -8.92
C ILE A 42 -5.45 4.67 -8.82
N VAL A 43 -6.39 3.74 -8.69
CA VAL A 43 -7.77 4.02 -8.31
C VAL A 43 -8.01 3.46 -6.92
N VAL A 44 -8.49 4.31 -6.02
CA VAL A 44 -8.84 3.92 -4.65
C VAL A 44 -10.10 3.07 -4.69
N VAL A 45 -10.06 1.87 -4.09
CA VAL A 45 -11.20 0.95 -4.02
C VAL A 45 -11.54 0.57 -2.58
N GLU A 46 -12.77 0.11 -2.38
CA GLU A 46 -13.18 -0.54 -1.14
C GLU A 46 -12.89 -2.04 -1.20
N GLY A 47 -12.54 -2.63 -0.05
CA GLY A 47 -12.33 -4.07 0.08
C GLY A 47 -11.01 -4.56 -0.53
N PRO A 48 -10.85 -5.88 -0.74
CA PRO A 48 -9.68 -6.46 -1.39
C PRO A 48 -9.40 -5.85 -2.78
N ASP A 49 -8.12 -5.75 -3.14
CA ASP A 49 -7.67 -5.04 -4.32
C ASP A 49 -6.72 -5.87 -5.19
N ASP A 50 -6.06 -5.23 -6.16
CA ASP A 50 -5.17 -5.94 -7.11
C ASP A 50 -4.00 -6.64 -6.39
N ILE A 51 -3.55 -6.15 -5.22
CA ILE A 51 -2.50 -6.81 -4.43
C ILE A 51 -3.06 -8.07 -3.79
N CYS A 52 -4.29 -8.03 -3.29
CA CYS A 52 -4.96 -9.16 -2.62
C CYS A 52 -5.29 -10.33 -3.54
N THR A 53 -5.38 -10.13 -4.86
CA THR A 53 -5.97 -11.12 -5.80
C THR A 53 -5.49 -12.57 -5.57
N PRO A 54 -4.19 -12.87 -5.44
CA PRO A 54 -3.75 -14.25 -5.22
C PRO A 54 -4.26 -14.86 -3.90
N LEU A 55 -4.38 -14.07 -2.83
CA LEU A 55 -4.85 -14.58 -1.53
C LEU A 55 -6.33 -14.96 -1.58
N LEU A 56 -7.13 -14.23 -2.35
CA LEU A 56 -8.56 -14.53 -2.52
C LEU A 56 -8.79 -15.85 -3.28
N GLU A 57 -7.82 -16.25 -4.10
CA GLU A 57 -7.87 -17.49 -4.88
C GLU A 57 -7.29 -18.67 -4.10
N ASP A 58 -6.25 -18.43 -3.30
CA ASP A 58 -5.47 -19.48 -2.65
C ASP A 58 -5.98 -19.85 -1.24
N GLU A 59 -6.69 -18.94 -0.55
CA GLU A 59 -7.10 -19.13 0.86
C GLU A 59 -8.62 -19.13 1.04
N ASN A 60 -9.13 -20.05 1.86
CA ASN A 60 -10.56 -20.12 2.22
C ASN A 60 -11.00 -18.99 3.17
N ALA A 61 -10.07 -18.41 3.95
CA ALA A 61 -10.33 -17.35 4.91
C ALA A 61 -9.22 -16.28 4.88
N PRO A 62 -9.10 -15.53 3.77
CA PRO A 62 -8.00 -14.61 3.58
C PRO A 62 -8.10 -13.42 4.54
N HIS A 63 -6.98 -13.08 5.17
CA HIS A 63 -6.90 -12.01 6.18
C HIS A 63 -7.40 -10.65 5.66
N CYS A 64 -7.35 -10.41 4.34
CA CYS A 64 -7.81 -9.17 3.72
C CYS A 64 -9.34 -8.95 3.82
N LEU A 65 -10.11 -9.96 4.22
CA LEU A 65 -11.54 -9.88 4.49
C LEU A 65 -11.89 -9.56 5.96
N GLY A 66 -10.90 -9.52 6.86
CA GLY A 66 -11.15 -9.25 8.28
C GLY A 66 -11.68 -7.83 8.52
N GLU A 67 -12.64 -7.67 9.44
CA GLU A 67 -13.25 -6.36 9.77
C GLU A 67 -12.23 -5.31 10.24
N SER A 68 -11.16 -5.76 10.91
CA SER A 68 -10.08 -4.88 11.35
C SER A 68 -9.37 -4.17 10.19
N VAL A 69 -9.44 -4.73 8.97
CA VAL A 69 -8.79 -4.16 7.79
C VAL A 69 -9.55 -2.93 7.27
N SER A 70 -10.89 -2.91 7.36
CA SER A 70 -11.69 -1.74 6.99
C SER A 70 -11.41 -0.54 7.89
N GLY A 71 -11.16 -0.78 9.19
CA GLY A 71 -10.71 0.27 10.11
C GLY A 71 -9.34 0.86 9.71
N ARG A 72 -8.39 0.00 9.31
CA ARG A 72 -7.08 0.46 8.79
C ARG A 72 -7.24 1.28 7.52
N ASP A 73 -8.14 0.87 6.63
CA ASP A 73 -8.43 1.60 5.40
C ASP A 73 -8.96 3.01 5.66
N ALA A 74 -9.92 3.16 6.57
CA ALA A 74 -10.46 4.47 6.92
C ALA A 74 -9.37 5.42 7.45
N VAL A 75 -8.52 4.92 8.36
CA VAL A 75 -7.40 5.69 8.92
C VAL A 75 -6.37 6.05 7.85
N ALA A 76 -6.02 5.11 6.97
CA ALA A 76 -5.08 5.34 5.88
C ALA A 76 -5.62 6.37 4.88
N LEU A 77 -6.90 6.25 4.49
CA LEU A 77 -7.54 7.16 3.56
C LEU A 77 -7.56 8.60 4.09
N ALA A 78 -7.94 8.79 5.36
CA ALA A 78 -7.93 10.09 6.01
C ALA A 78 -6.51 10.69 6.08
N SER A 79 -5.52 9.88 6.45
CA SER A 79 -4.13 10.30 6.58
C SER A 79 -3.53 10.73 5.23
N VAL A 80 -3.74 9.92 4.18
CA VAL A 80 -3.25 10.25 2.83
C VAL A 80 -4.01 11.45 2.25
N SER A 81 -5.32 11.55 2.44
CA SER A 81 -6.10 12.73 2.01
C SER A 81 -5.57 14.03 2.60
N GLY A 82 -5.37 14.04 3.93
CA GLY A 82 -4.83 15.20 4.64
C GLY A 82 -3.42 15.56 4.19
N LEU A 83 -2.60 14.56 3.86
CA LEU A 83 -1.25 14.78 3.34
C LEU A 83 -1.25 15.33 1.90
N LEU A 84 -2.15 14.86 1.05
CA LEU A 84 -2.27 15.35 -0.33
C LEU A 84 -2.99 16.70 -0.43
N GLY A 85 -3.54 17.21 0.69
CA GLY A 85 -4.28 18.47 0.72
C GLY A 85 -5.58 18.43 -0.09
N ARG A 86 -6.12 17.23 -0.35
CA ARG A 86 -7.37 17.04 -1.09
C ARG A 86 -8.14 15.83 -0.56
N PRO A 87 -9.47 15.84 -0.60
CA PRO A 87 -10.26 14.67 -0.22
C PRO A 87 -9.98 13.50 -1.16
N LEU A 88 -9.77 12.32 -0.59
CA LEU A 88 -9.84 11.04 -1.29
C LEU A 88 -11.05 10.24 -0.82
N SER A 89 -11.63 9.53 -1.74
CA SER A 89 -12.74 8.60 -1.55
C SER A 89 -12.57 7.40 -2.48
N VAL A 90 -13.39 6.37 -2.31
CA VAL A 90 -13.51 5.30 -3.31
C VAL A 90 -13.80 5.91 -4.69
N GLY A 91 -13.09 5.44 -5.71
CA GLY A 91 -13.10 5.97 -7.07
C GLY A 91 -12.11 7.12 -7.32
N SER A 92 -11.48 7.68 -6.27
CA SER A 92 -10.45 8.70 -6.45
C SER A 92 -9.25 8.14 -7.21
N SER A 93 -8.78 8.92 -8.19
CA SER A 93 -7.55 8.61 -8.92
C SER A 93 -6.34 9.30 -8.30
N ILE A 94 -5.21 8.60 -8.26
CA ILE A 94 -3.91 9.11 -7.82
C ILE A 94 -2.91 8.78 -8.92
N VAL A 95 -2.22 9.78 -9.44
CA VAL A 95 -1.13 9.58 -10.42
C VAL A 95 0.15 9.31 -9.64
N PRO A 96 0.72 8.10 -9.71
CA PRO A 96 1.97 7.81 -9.03
C PRO A 96 3.16 8.50 -9.71
N GLY A 97 4.23 8.66 -8.94
CA GLY A 97 5.48 9.22 -9.42
C GLY A 97 6.49 9.44 -8.30
N ALA A 98 7.74 9.64 -8.67
CA ALA A 98 8.84 9.75 -7.71
C ALA A 98 8.64 10.86 -6.66
N SER A 99 8.01 11.99 -7.03
CA SER A 99 7.70 13.09 -6.09
C SER A 99 6.64 12.69 -5.06
N LEU A 100 5.59 11.99 -5.51
CA LEU A 100 4.54 11.45 -4.63
C LEU A 100 5.14 10.42 -3.68
N PHE A 101 5.84 9.40 -4.21
CA PHE A 101 6.43 8.35 -3.39
C PHE A 101 7.44 8.90 -2.38
N ARG A 102 8.29 9.86 -2.77
CA ARG A 102 9.21 10.53 -1.85
C ARG A 102 8.46 11.25 -0.73
N THR A 103 7.38 11.96 -1.05
CA THR A 103 6.56 12.64 -0.03
C THR A 103 5.91 11.65 0.92
N LEU A 104 5.23 10.63 0.40
CA LEU A 104 4.60 9.59 1.21
C LEU A 104 5.62 8.87 2.11
N ARG A 105 6.77 8.47 1.56
CA ARG A 105 7.87 7.83 2.31
C ARG A 105 8.44 8.70 3.42
N ARG A 106 8.62 10.01 3.20
CA ARG A 106 9.06 10.93 4.26
C ARG A 106 8.08 10.93 5.44
N HIS A 107 6.78 11.04 5.16
CA HIS A 107 5.75 11.07 6.20
C HIS A 107 5.48 9.70 6.83
N PHE A 108 5.73 8.61 6.11
CA PHE A 108 5.70 7.26 6.65
C PHE A 108 6.88 7.02 7.61
N ALA A 109 8.09 7.46 7.24
CA ALA A 109 9.28 7.36 8.09
C ALA A 109 9.16 8.22 9.35
N SER A 110 8.53 9.39 9.26
CA SER A 110 8.30 10.27 10.42
C SER A 110 7.16 9.81 11.34
N GLY A 111 6.54 8.65 11.07
CA GLY A 111 5.39 8.16 11.83
C GLY A 111 4.03 8.76 11.46
N ARG A 112 3.98 9.85 10.68
CA ARG A 112 2.75 10.61 10.39
C ARG A 112 1.72 9.82 9.57
N LEU A 113 2.14 8.81 8.81
CA LEU A 113 1.25 7.89 8.09
C LEU A 113 1.12 6.51 8.76
N ARG A 114 1.70 6.29 9.96
CA ARG A 114 1.76 4.94 10.57
C ARG A 114 0.54 4.57 11.40
N ALA A 115 -0.42 5.48 11.63
CA ALA A 115 -1.58 5.21 12.48
C ALA A 115 -2.36 3.95 12.03
N ALA A 116 -2.56 3.78 10.72
CA ALA A 116 -3.22 2.61 10.13
C ALA A 116 -2.40 1.30 10.24
N CYS A 117 -1.11 1.39 10.58
CA CYS A 117 -0.22 0.24 10.72
C CYS A 117 -0.25 -0.39 12.11
N THR A 118 -0.93 0.20 13.09
CA THR A 118 -0.99 -0.30 14.48
C THR A 118 -1.39 -1.78 14.51
N GLY A 119 -0.58 -2.65 15.14
CA GLY A 119 -0.83 -4.10 15.20
C GLY A 119 -0.67 -4.85 13.87
N CYS A 120 0.00 -4.27 12.86
CA CYS A 120 0.34 -4.96 11.61
C CYS A 120 1.56 -5.87 11.83
N GLU A 121 1.50 -7.11 11.34
CA GLU A 121 2.61 -8.09 11.43
C GLU A 121 3.89 -7.63 10.71
N TRP A 122 3.74 -6.82 9.66
CA TRP A 122 4.86 -6.33 8.84
C TRP A 122 5.52 -5.06 9.40
N THR A 123 5.11 -4.59 10.58
CA THR A 123 5.60 -3.32 11.14
C THR A 123 7.12 -3.30 11.24
N SER A 124 7.74 -4.33 11.82
CA SER A 124 9.20 -4.40 11.95
C SER A 124 9.93 -4.41 10.61
N LEU A 125 9.40 -5.08 9.59
CA LEU A 125 9.98 -5.02 8.24
C LEU A 125 9.88 -3.60 7.67
N CYS A 126 8.73 -2.97 7.79
CA CYS A 126 8.51 -1.60 7.32
C CYS A 126 9.38 -0.58 8.05
N ASP A 127 9.73 -0.82 9.32
CA ASP A 127 10.65 0.02 10.09
C ASP A 127 12.07 -0.09 9.54
N HIS A 128 12.59 -1.31 9.36
CA HIS A 128 13.91 -1.53 8.76
C HIS A 128 14.03 -0.88 7.36
N VAL A 129 12.99 -1.00 6.52
CA VAL A 129 12.99 -0.37 5.19
C VAL A 129 13.03 1.15 5.27
N ALA A 130 12.28 1.74 6.21
CA ALA A 130 12.24 3.19 6.41
C ALA A 130 13.57 3.73 6.97
N GLU A 131 14.14 3.06 7.97
CA GLU A 131 15.47 3.35 8.54
C GLU A 131 16.59 3.19 7.50
N GLY A 132 16.47 2.18 6.64
CA GLY A 132 17.33 1.97 5.48
C GLY A 132 17.16 2.99 4.36
N GLY A 133 16.32 4.02 4.53
CA GLY A 133 16.10 5.07 3.55
C GLY A 133 15.44 4.58 2.27
N TYR A 134 14.67 3.49 2.34
CA TYR A 134 13.96 2.89 1.21
C TYR A 134 14.85 2.43 0.05
N ARG A 135 16.13 2.13 0.29
CA ARG A 135 17.08 1.73 -0.79
C ARG A 135 16.68 0.43 -1.50
N GLU A 136 16.01 -0.47 -0.80
CA GLU A 136 15.68 -1.83 -1.26
C GLU A 136 14.29 -1.94 -1.89
N VAL A 137 13.52 -0.85 -1.91
CA VAL A 137 12.14 -0.87 -2.39
C VAL A 137 12.06 -1.16 -3.88
N ARG A 138 11.04 -1.94 -4.26
CA ARG A 138 10.77 -2.34 -5.64
C ARG A 138 9.96 -1.30 -6.42
N ILE A 139 9.41 -0.30 -5.74
CA ILE A 139 8.58 0.77 -6.32
C ILE A 139 9.38 2.08 -6.35
N ARG A 140 9.65 2.62 -7.54
CA ARG A 140 10.51 3.80 -7.74
C ARG A 140 9.74 5.01 -8.24
#